data_AF-A0A319E3L8-F1
#
_entry.id   AF-A0A319E3L8-F1
#
_cell.length_a   1.000
_cell.length_b   1.000
_cell.length_c   1.000
_cell.angle_alpha   90.00
_cell.angle_beta   90.00
_cell.angle_gamma   90.00
#
_symmetry.space_group_name_H-M   'P 1'
#
loop_
_entity.id
_entity.type
_entity.pdbx_description
1 polymer ?
#
loop_
_entity_poly.entity_id
_entity_poly.type
_entity_poly.pdbx_seq_one_letter_code
_entity_poly.pdbx_strand_id
1 'polypeptide(L)'
;MSRVPISPASSRHPFHRRIMGIWSLVDYRTQGPGSQPPRFPLGTNPRGLLMYHPEGFMAAHIMKPPESPSHSRTGILKLHPDSDSDLIGASHRFSAYAGGYRVAGN
;
A
#
# COMPACT_ATOMS: atom_id res chain seq x y z
N MET A 1 -17.54 18.22 5.01
CA MET A 1 -16.14 18.05 4.56
C MET A 1 -15.64 19.38 4.01
N SER A 2 -14.73 20.06 4.71
CA SER A 2 -14.13 21.31 4.23
C SER A 2 -12.94 20.98 3.31
N ARG A 3 -12.89 21.57 2.12
CA ARG A 3 -11.74 21.46 1.21
C ARG A 3 -10.64 22.39 1.70
N VAL A 4 -9.80 21.93 2.61
CA VAL A 4 -8.53 22.61 2.89
C VAL A 4 -7.68 22.52 1.62
N PRO A 5 -7.00 23.59 1.17
CA PRO A 5 -5.99 23.49 0.12
C PRO A 5 -4.84 22.62 0.62
N ILE A 6 -4.93 21.31 0.38
CA ILE A 6 -3.82 20.39 0.55
C ILE A 6 -2.86 20.67 -0.60
N SER A 7 -1.65 21.16 -0.33
CA SER A 7 -0.68 21.51 -1.38
C SER A 7 0.32 20.38 -1.62
N PRO A 8 0.08 19.55 -2.64
CA PRO A 8 1.13 18.98 -3.44
C PRO A 8 1.31 19.82 -4.70
N ALA A 9 2.55 20.27 -4.92
CA ALA A 9 2.92 20.93 -6.16
C ALA A 9 3.21 19.84 -7.19
N SER A 10 2.52 19.87 -8.34
CA SER A 10 2.84 19.01 -9.47
C SER A 10 4.31 19.23 -9.86
N SER A 11 5.09 18.16 -9.89
CA SER A 11 6.48 18.24 -10.30
C SER A 11 6.54 18.42 -11.82
N ARG A 12 7.21 19.49 -12.28
CA ARG A 12 7.52 19.67 -13.71
C ARG A 12 8.58 18.69 -14.23
N HIS A 13 9.09 17.82 -13.36
CA HIS A 13 10.14 16.87 -13.71
C HIS A 13 9.63 15.85 -14.75
N PRO A 14 10.37 15.55 -15.83
CA PRO A 14 9.92 14.63 -16.89
C PRO A 14 9.51 13.25 -16.37
N PHE A 15 10.19 12.77 -15.33
CA PHE A 15 9.89 11.49 -14.69
C PHE A 15 8.51 11.44 -14.01
N HIS A 16 7.93 12.59 -13.64
CA HIS A 16 6.59 12.67 -13.07
C HIS A 16 5.56 11.96 -13.97
N ARG A 17 5.63 12.20 -15.29
CA ARG A 17 4.72 11.56 -16.24
C ARG A 17 4.91 10.05 -16.36
N ARG A 18 6.10 9.54 -16.04
CA ARG A 18 6.45 8.12 -16.16
C ARG A 18 5.94 7.29 -14.98
N ILE A 19 5.78 7.89 -13.80
CA ILE A 19 5.33 7.18 -12.59
C ILE A 19 3.84 7.29 -12.34
N MET A 20 3.17 8.27 -12.95
CA MET A 20 1.72 8.44 -12.85
C MET A 20 0.98 7.16 -13.28
N GLY A 21 -0.04 6.81 -12.51
CA GLY A 21 -0.86 5.64 -12.77
C GLY A 21 -1.00 4.73 -11.56
N ILE A 22 -1.48 3.53 -11.83
CA ILE A 22 -1.75 2.49 -10.83
C ILE A 22 -0.81 1.33 -11.09
N TRP A 23 -0.10 0.92 -10.07
CA TRP A 23 0.92 -0.13 -10.10
C TRP A 23 0.48 -1.27 -9.20
N SER A 24 0.62 -2.50 -9.67
CA SER A 24 0.40 -3.71 -8.86
C SER A 24 1.68 -4.11 -8.12
N LEU A 25 1.54 -4.51 -6.86
CA LEU A 25 2.63 -5.11 -6.11
C LEU A 25 3.07 -6.44 -6.76
N VAL A 26 4.39 -6.62 -6.91
CA VAL A 26 5.00 -7.85 -7.45
C VAL A 26 5.57 -8.73 -6.34
N ASP A 27 6.27 -8.14 -5.37
CA ASP A 27 6.89 -8.85 -4.24
C ASP A 27 6.98 -7.92 -3.02
N TYR A 28 6.94 -8.49 -1.81
CA TYR A 28 7.16 -7.77 -0.55
C TYR A 28 7.93 -8.65 0.43
N ARG A 29 9.21 -8.32 0.60
CA ARG A 29 10.15 -9.03 1.47
C ARG A 29 11.02 -8.05 2.23
N THR A 30 11.44 -8.43 3.43
CA THR A 30 12.45 -7.71 4.19
C THR A 30 13.76 -8.48 4.18
N GLN A 31 14.86 -7.76 3.95
CA GLN A 31 16.20 -8.32 4.03
C GLN A 31 16.72 -8.18 5.46
N GLY A 32 17.18 -9.30 6.04
CA GLY A 32 17.87 -9.28 7.33
C GLY A 32 19.32 -8.82 7.17
N PRO A 33 19.99 -8.39 8.26
CA PRO A 33 21.42 -8.11 8.23
C PRO A 33 22.23 -9.38 7.89
N GLY A 34 23.24 -9.22 7.04
CA GLY A 34 24.17 -10.29 6.66
C GLY A 34 23.58 -11.32 5.69
N SER A 35 23.79 -12.61 5.98
CA SER A 35 23.37 -13.76 5.17
C SER A 35 22.03 -14.38 5.60
N GLN A 36 21.22 -13.65 6.39
CA GLN A 36 19.92 -14.13 6.83
C GLN A 36 18.96 -14.28 5.63
N PRO A 37 18.14 -15.34 5.59
CA PRO A 37 17.15 -15.50 4.53
C PRO A 37 16.16 -14.32 4.55
N PRO A 38 15.64 -13.92 3.38
CA PRO A 38 14.61 -12.88 3.30
C PRO A 38 13.36 -13.34 4.06
N ARG A 39 12.73 -12.41 4.77
CA ARG A 39 11.45 -12.64 5.44
C ARG A 39 10.32 -12.12 4.57
N PHE A 40 9.15 -12.74 4.67
CA PHE A 40 7.95 -12.38 3.93
C PHE A 40 6.84 -11.97 4.90
N PRO A 41 6.82 -10.72 5.41
CA PRO A 41 5.88 -10.32 6.45
C PRO A 41 4.41 -10.44 6.02
N LEU A 42 4.14 -10.36 4.73
CA LEU A 42 2.80 -10.52 4.14
C LEU A 42 2.59 -11.87 3.44
N GLY A 43 3.46 -12.85 3.70
CA GLY A 43 3.48 -14.14 3.00
C GLY A 43 4.10 -14.06 1.60
N THR A 44 4.13 -15.21 0.91
CA THR A 44 4.80 -15.39 -0.38
C THR A 44 4.02 -14.86 -1.59
N ASN A 45 2.75 -14.48 -1.39
CA ASN A 45 1.89 -13.94 -2.44
C ASN A 45 1.16 -12.67 -1.96
N PRO A 46 1.88 -11.59 -1.63
CA PRO A 46 1.26 -10.36 -1.16
C PRO A 46 0.48 -9.69 -2.30
N ARG A 47 -0.57 -8.94 -1.96
CA ARG A 47 -1.30 -8.13 -2.93
C ARG A 47 -1.22 -6.67 -2.57
N GLY A 48 -1.24 -5.79 -3.56
CA GLY A 48 -1.26 -4.36 -3.29
C GLY A 48 -1.33 -3.50 -4.53
N LEU A 49 -1.66 -2.24 -4.29
CA LEU A 49 -1.71 -1.18 -5.28
C LEU A 49 -0.89 0.02 -4.80
N LEU A 50 -0.13 0.62 -5.71
CA LEU A 50 0.52 1.90 -5.55
C LEU A 50 -0.02 2.86 -6.60
N MET A 51 -0.45 4.04 -6.18
CA MET A 51 -1.09 5.04 -7.05
C MET A 51 -0.29 6.33 -6.97
N TYR A 52 0.09 6.88 -8.12
CA TYR A 52 0.65 8.22 -8.24
C TYR A 52 -0.30 9.12 -9.02
N HIS A 53 -0.81 10.14 -8.34
CA HIS A 53 -1.67 11.15 -8.92
C HIS A 53 -0.85 12.28 -9.58
N PRO A 54 -1.28 12.84 -10.72
CA PRO A 54 -0.61 13.96 -11.38
C PRO A 54 -0.49 15.22 -10.51
N GLU A 55 -1.41 15.42 -9.58
CA GLU A 55 -1.34 16.58 -8.68
C GLU A 55 -0.30 16.42 -7.58
N GLY A 56 0.46 15.32 -7.52
CA GLY A 56 1.50 15.12 -6.51
C GLY A 56 1.00 14.45 -5.23
N PHE A 57 -0.11 13.71 -5.30
CA PHE A 57 -0.56 12.80 -4.24
C PHE A 57 -0.22 11.35 -4.58
N MET A 58 0.09 10.54 -3.58
CA MET A 58 0.23 9.10 -3.74
C MET A 58 -0.54 8.33 -2.67
N ALA A 59 -0.89 7.09 -3.00
CA ALA A 59 -1.44 6.15 -2.04
C ALA A 59 -0.85 4.75 -2.28
N ALA A 60 -0.57 4.03 -1.21
CA ALA A 60 -0.09 2.66 -1.23
C ALA A 60 -0.98 1.82 -0.33
N HIS A 61 -1.41 0.66 -0.82
CA HIS A 61 -2.19 -0.32 -0.05
C HIS A 61 -1.58 -1.69 -0.30
N ILE A 62 -1.17 -2.38 0.75
CA ILE A 62 -0.61 -3.74 0.67
C ILE A 62 -1.24 -4.65 1.70
N MET A 63 -1.35 -5.94 1.38
CA MET A 63 -1.99 -6.92 2.26
C MET A 63 -1.44 -8.34 2.11
N LYS A 64 -1.54 -9.11 3.20
CA LYS A 64 -1.50 -10.57 3.19
C LYS A 64 -2.90 -11.05 2.76
N PRO A 65 -3.05 -11.72 1.60
CA PRO A 65 -4.33 -12.30 1.23
C PRO A 65 -4.74 -13.41 2.21
N PRO A 66 -6.05 -13.68 2.36
CA PRO A 66 -6.52 -14.79 3.19
C PRO A 66 -6.01 -16.14 2.65
N GLU A 67 -5.71 -17.07 3.56
CA GLU A 67 -5.22 -18.41 3.24
C GLU A 67 -6.28 -19.29 2.54
N SER A 68 -7.56 -18.87 2.60
CA SER A 68 -8.68 -19.51 1.89
C SER A 68 -9.43 -18.49 1.01
N PRO A 69 -9.81 -18.84 -0.24
CA PRO A 69 -10.44 -17.91 -1.20
C PRO A 69 -11.87 -17.47 -0.84
N SER A 70 -12.42 -17.90 0.31
CA SER A 70 -13.81 -17.67 0.71
C SER A 70 -14.14 -16.26 1.25
N HIS A 71 -13.37 -15.23 0.91
CA HIS A 71 -13.68 -13.85 1.32
C HIS A 71 -13.76 -12.90 0.15
N SER A 72 -14.68 -11.94 0.30
CA SER A 72 -15.30 -11.14 -0.76
C SER A 72 -14.34 -10.69 -1.86
N ARG A 73 -14.79 -10.86 -3.11
CA ARG A 73 -14.16 -10.33 -4.34
C ARG A 73 -13.99 -8.80 -4.31
N THR A 74 -14.55 -8.13 -3.30
CA THR A 74 -14.61 -6.67 -3.11
C THR A 74 -13.46 -6.13 -2.24
N GLY A 75 -12.65 -6.97 -1.60
CA GLY A 75 -11.52 -6.51 -0.78
C GLY A 75 -11.92 -5.85 0.55
N ILE A 76 -13.18 -6.01 0.98
CA ILE A 76 -13.65 -5.53 2.28
C ILE A 76 -13.25 -6.53 3.36
N LEU A 77 -12.44 -6.10 4.33
CA LEU A 77 -12.20 -6.84 5.56
C LEU A 77 -13.54 -6.96 6.30
N LYS A 78 -14.14 -8.15 6.30
CA LYS A 78 -15.25 -8.47 7.19
C LYS A 78 -14.68 -8.63 8.59
N LEU A 79 -14.70 -7.55 9.36
CA LEU A 79 -14.37 -7.57 10.78
C LEU A 79 -15.62 -8.04 11.52
N HIS A 80 -15.51 -9.11 12.31
CA HIS A 80 -16.59 -9.50 13.21
C HIS A 80 -16.66 -8.45 14.34
N PRO A 81 -17.78 -7.76 14.56
CA PRO A 81 -17.87 -6.63 15.49
C PRO A 81 -17.58 -7.00 16.95
N ASP A 82 -17.67 -8.29 17.30
CA ASP A 82 -17.62 -8.76 18.69
C ASP A 82 -16.27 -9.39 19.11
N SER A 83 -15.22 -9.26 18.30
CA SER A 83 -13.92 -9.91 18.55
C SER A 83 -12.77 -8.91 18.39
N ASP A 84 -12.30 -8.37 19.52
CA ASP A 84 -11.09 -7.53 19.57
C ASP A 84 -9.85 -8.28 19.04
N SER A 85 -9.81 -9.61 19.19
CA SER A 85 -8.76 -10.45 18.61
C SER A 85 -8.75 -10.47 17.09
N ASP A 86 -9.91 -10.32 16.43
CA ASP A 86 -10.00 -10.29 14.96
C ASP A 86 -9.50 -8.96 14.41
N LEU A 87 -9.74 -7.84 15.11
CA LEU A 87 -9.24 -6.52 14.74
C LEU A 87 -7.71 -6.44 14.82
N ILE A 88 -7.12 -6.93 15.92
CA ILE A 88 -5.66 -6.98 16.10
C ILE A 88 -5.04 -7.92 15.07
N GLY A 89 -5.59 -9.12 14.88
CA GLY A 89 -5.11 -10.07 13.87
C GLY A 89 -5.21 -9.56 12.43
N ALA A 90 -6.24 -8.77 12.10
CA ALA A 90 -6.42 -8.15 10.78
C ALA A 90 -5.46 -6.97 10.56
N SER A 91 -5.18 -6.17 11.60
CA SER A 91 -4.28 -5.01 11.51
C SER A 91 -2.86 -5.38 11.05
N HIS A 92 -2.35 -6.55 11.46
CA HIS A 92 -1.04 -7.04 11.04
C HIS A 92 -0.98 -7.51 9.57
N ARG A 93 -2.13 -7.63 8.90
CA ARG A 93 -2.24 -8.19 7.54
C ARG A 93 -2.42 -7.13 6.48
N PHE A 94 -2.50 -5.86 6.85
CA PHE A 94 -2.77 -4.76 5.94
C PHE A 94 -1.95 -3.53 6.33
N SER A 95 -1.40 -2.84 5.33
CA SER A 95 -0.74 -1.55 5.52
C SER A 95 -1.21 -0.59 4.43
N ALA A 96 -1.55 0.62 4.84
CA ALA A 96 -2.01 1.67 3.96
C ALA A 96 -1.28 2.97 4.27
N TYR A 97 -0.97 3.72 3.22
CA TYR A 97 -0.41 5.06 3.30
C TYR A 97 -1.06 5.94 2.23
N ALA A 98 -1.32 7.20 2.56
CA ALA A 98 -1.67 8.23 1.60
C ALA A 98 -1.00 9.55 1.99
N GLY A 99 -0.49 10.29 1.01
CA GLY A 99 0.24 11.52 1.27
C GLY A 99 0.68 12.25 0.00
N GLY A 100 1.35 13.37 0.17
CA GLY A 100 1.98 14.10 -0.94
C GLY A 100 3.32 13.47 -1.33
N TYR A 101 3.67 13.53 -2.61
CA TYR A 101 5.00 13.18 -3.10
C TYR A 101 5.57 14.30 -3.98
N ARG A 102 6.89 14.36 -4.07
CA ARG A 102 7.62 15.21 -5.01
C ARG A 102 8.72 14.39 -5.65
N VAL A 103 8.93 14.58 -6.96
CA VAL A 103 10.07 14.00 -7.67
C VAL A 103 11.23 14.97 -7.54
N ALA A 104 12.29 14.56 -6.84
CA ALA A 104 13.55 15.28 -6.81
C ALA A 104 14.32 15.01 -8.13
N GLY A 105 14.94 16.06 -8.68
CA GLY A 105 15.90 15.91 -9.78
C GLY A 105 17.27 15.54 -9.23
N ASN A 106 18.04 14.79 -10.01
CA ASN A 106 19.48 14.60 -9.82
C ASN A 106 20.20 15.23 -11.01
#